data_AF-A0A5J4R6W9-F1
#
_entry.id   AF-A0A5J4R6W9-F1
#
_cell.length_a   1.000
_cell.length_b   1.000
_cell.length_c   1.000
_cell.angle_alpha   90.00
_cell.angle_beta   90.00
_cell.angle_gamma   90.00
#
_symmetry.space_group_name_H-M   'P 1'
#
loop_
_entity.id
_entity.type
_entity.pdbx_description
1 polymer ?
#
loop_
_entity_poly.entity_id
_entity_poly.type
_entity_poly.pdbx_seq_one_letter_code
_entity_poly.pdbx_strand_id
1 'polypeptide(L)'
;MKTIISVGSLVCLLFLLTCCNENKDFSTDYDIEWPVSSIESISPAQQTVGENIEVTGKNLQHTYNFYIGSIGCEIVSKSENKLVVKVPLNVIEESTVSIINLYNRTFTFSGKFTPLP
;
A
#
# COMPACT_ATOMS: atom_id res chain seq x y z
N MET A 1 -37.86 -47.38 -47.71
CA MET A 1 -37.41 -46.46 -46.65
C MET A 1 -35.95 -46.79 -46.31
N LYS A 2 -34.97 -46.10 -46.90
CA LYS A 2 -33.55 -46.19 -46.55
C LYS A 2 -32.91 -44.82 -46.75
N THR A 3 -32.85 -44.06 -45.68
CA THR A 3 -32.14 -42.78 -45.58
C THR A 3 -30.65 -43.05 -45.64
N ILE A 4 -30.00 -42.65 -46.73
CA ILE A 4 -28.53 -42.68 -46.85
C ILE A 4 -28.04 -41.34 -46.30
N ILE A 5 -27.84 -41.27 -44.99
CA ILE A 5 -27.23 -40.13 -44.33
C ILE A 5 -25.72 -40.24 -44.58
N SER A 6 -25.17 -39.26 -45.29
CA SER A 6 -23.74 -39.12 -45.60
C SER A 6 -22.91 -39.13 -44.32
N VAL A 7 -22.21 -40.24 -44.09
CA VAL A 7 -21.35 -40.49 -42.91
C VAL A 7 -20.24 -39.43 -42.77
N GLY A 8 -19.89 -38.74 -43.87
CA GLY A 8 -18.92 -37.64 -43.86
C GLY A 8 -19.40 -36.37 -43.15
N SER A 9 -20.72 -36.12 -43.07
CA SER A 9 -21.25 -34.90 -42.47
C SER A 9 -21.39 -34.99 -40.94
N LEU A 10 -21.43 -36.20 -40.38
CA LEU A 10 -21.60 -36.41 -38.94
C LEU A 10 -20.26 -36.35 -38.18
N VAL A 11 -19.17 -36.76 -38.83
CA VAL A 11 -17.81 -36.72 -38.24
C VAL A 11 -17.27 -35.29 -38.14
N CYS A 12 -17.64 -34.41 -39.08
CA CYS A 12 -17.23 -33.00 -39.05
C CYS A 12 -17.93 -32.22 -37.92
N LEU A 13 -19.17 -32.60 -37.56
CA LEU A 13 -19.93 -31.99 -36.46
C LEU A 13 -19.40 -32.40 -35.07
N LEU A 14 -18.76 -33.57 -34.97
CA LEU A 14 -18.16 -34.08 -33.73
C LEU A 14 -16.79 -33.47 -33.40
N PHE A 15 -16.08 -32.94 -34.40
CA PHE A 15 -14.80 -32.24 -34.19
C PHE A 15 -14.94 -30.77 -33.73
N LEU A 16 -16.14 -30.19 -33.87
CA LEU A 16 -16.40 -28.80 -33.45
C LEU A 16 -16.75 -28.67 -31.95
N LEU A 17 -16.95 -29.77 -31.22
CA LEU A 17 -17.34 -29.76 -29.81
C LEU A 17 -16.18 -29.90 -28.81
N THR A 18 -14.94 -30.13 -29.26
CA THR A 18 -13.78 -30.27 -28.37
C THR A 18 -12.87 -29.05 -28.33
N CYS A 19 -13.22 -27.95 -29.01
CA CYS A 19 -12.56 -26.66 -28.80
C CYS A 19 -13.18 -25.92 -27.60
N CYS A 20 -13.33 -26.59 -26.46
CA CYS A 20 -13.54 -25.89 -25.20
C CYS A 20 -12.18 -25.41 -24.71
N ASN A 21 -11.89 -24.17 -25.10
CA ASN A 21 -10.88 -23.27 -24.59
C ASN A 21 -10.01 -23.84 -23.47
N GLU A 22 -8.72 -23.96 -23.74
CA GLU A 22 -7.73 -23.69 -22.71
C GLU A 22 -7.81 -22.18 -22.41
N ASN A 23 -8.83 -21.80 -21.63
CA ASN A 23 -8.80 -20.57 -20.84
C ASN A 23 -7.61 -20.76 -19.91
N LYS A 24 -6.43 -20.32 -20.34
CA LYS A 24 -5.31 -20.10 -19.44
C LYS A 24 -5.82 -19.02 -18.50
N ASP A 25 -6.35 -19.43 -17.35
CA ASP A 25 -6.89 -18.54 -16.35
C ASP A 25 -5.82 -17.48 -16.09
N PHE A 26 -6.09 -16.26 -16.55
CA PHE A 26 -5.26 -15.09 -16.29
C PHE A 26 -5.57 -14.62 -14.86
N SER A 27 -5.45 -15.53 -13.90
CA SER A 27 -5.73 -15.29 -12.49
C SER A 27 -5.22 -16.46 -11.66
N THR A 28 -3.94 -16.82 -11.80
CA THR A 28 -3.24 -17.32 -10.62
C THR A 28 -3.11 -16.14 -9.67
N ASP A 29 -3.72 -16.24 -8.50
CA ASP A 29 -3.70 -15.26 -7.43
C ASP A 29 -2.27 -14.79 -7.14
N TYR A 30 -1.89 -13.62 -7.66
CA TYR A 30 -0.60 -13.00 -7.40
C TYR A 30 -0.78 -12.05 -6.23
N ASP A 31 -0.78 -12.59 -5.00
CA ASP A 31 -0.71 -11.78 -3.79
C ASP A 31 0.68 -11.13 -3.71
N ILE A 32 0.79 -9.89 -4.20
CA ILE A 32 2.00 -9.09 -4.05
C ILE A 32 2.04 -8.54 -2.62
N GLU A 33 2.96 -9.04 -1.80
CA GLU A 33 3.25 -8.50 -0.48
C GLU A 33 3.98 -7.14 -0.60
N TRP A 34 3.21 -6.07 -0.75
CA TRP A 34 3.76 -4.72 -0.77
C TRP A 34 4.38 -4.35 0.59
N PRO A 35 5.57 -3.73 0.60
CA PRO A 35 6.25 -3.38 1.84
C PRO A 35 5.45 -2.33 2.63
N VAL A 36 5.49 -2.43 3.96
CA VAL A 36 4.96 -1.42 4.88
C VAL A 36 6.09 -0.50 5.31
N SER A 37 5.81 0.80 5.37
CA SER A 37 6.73 1.78 5.97
C SER A 37 6.52 1.78 7.48
N SER A 38 7.52 1.39 8.26
CA SER A 38 7.42 1.23 9.72
C SER A 38 8.25 2.27 10.46
N ILE A 39 7.74 2.76 11.58
CA ILE A 39 8.42 3.71 12.47
C ILE A 39 9.07 2.93 13.61
N GLU A 40 10.36 3.16 13.83
CA GLU A 40 11.12 2.62 14.96
C GLU A 40 11.32 3.68 16.04
N SER A 41 11.64 4.92 15.66
CA SER A 41 11.80 6.02 16.61
C SER A 41 11.44 7.38 16.02
N ILE A 42 11.12 8.32 16.91
CA ILE A 42 10.86 9.73 16.61
C ILE A 42 11.72 10.55 17.56
N SER A 43 12.47 11.51 17.01
CA SER A 43 13.40 12.35 17.77
C SER A 43 13.34 13.82 17.32
N PRO A 44 13.13 14.76 18.24
CA PRO A 44 12.66 14.52 19.62
C PRO A 44 11.20 14.05 19.64
N ALA A 45 10.80 13.31 20.69
CA ALA A 45 9.41 12.87 20.88
C ALA A 45 8.44 14.01 21.30
N GLN A 46 9.01 15.18 21.61
CA GLN A 46 8.30 16.43 21.89
C GLN A 46 9.02 17.57 21.19
N GLN A 47 8.28 18.46 20.52
CA GLN A 47 8.89 19.55 19.74
C GLN A 47 7.91 20.70 19.55
N THR A 48 8.44 21.92 19.45
CA THR A 48 7.67 23.12 19.11
C THR A 48 7.02 22.98 17.74
N VAL A 49 5.76 23.41 17.63
CA VAL A 49 5.06 23.41 16.35
C VAL A 49 5.78 24.26 15.30
N GLY A 50 5.83 23.79 14.06
CA GLY A 50 6.57 24.42 12.98
C GLY A 50 8.05 24.03 12.88
N GLU A 51 8.61 23.35 13.88
CA GLU A 51 9.96 22.81 13.83
C GLU A 51 10.01 21.41 13.20
N ASN A 52 11.22 20.93 12.89
CA ASN A 52 11.43 19.61 12.31
C ASN A 52 11.62 18.54 13.39
N ILE A 53 11.14 17.34 13.06
CA ILE A 53 11.44 16.10 13.78
C ILE A 53 12.01 15.06 12.82
N GLU A 54 12.83 14.17 13.37
CA GLU A 54 13.42 13.04 12.68
C GLU A 54 12.71 11.74 13.05
N VAL A 55 12.44 10.92 12.04
CA VAL A 55 11.80 9.62 12.17
C VAL A 55 12.72 8.57 11.57
N THR A 56 13.06 7.55 12.35
CA THR A 56 13.84 6.39 11.85
C THR A 56 12.94 5.18 11.70
N GLY A 57 13.30 4.30 10.77
CA GLY A 57 12.51 3.09 10.52
C GLY A 57 12.90 2.37 9.24
N LYS A 58 11.91 1.73 8.60
CA LYS A 58 12.11 0.93 7.37
C LYS A 58 11.16 1.38 6.27
N ASN A 59 11.62 1.28 5.03
CA ASN A 59 10.86 1.61 3.82
C ASN A 59 10.30 3.05 3.82
N LEU A 60 10.98 4.00 4.47
CA LEU A 60 10.50 5.38 4.64
C LEU A 60 10.57 6.22 3.35
N GLN A 61 11.34 5.77 2.35
CA GLN A 61 11.38 6.38 1.01
C GLN A 61 10.03 6.27 0.29
N HIS A 62 9.23 5.27 0.65
CA HIS A 62 7.88 5.06 0.11
C HIS A 62 6.79 5.82 0.88
N THR A 63 7.13 6.60 1.91
CA THR A 63 6.15 7.41 2.65
C THR A 63 5.44 8.38 1.70
N TYR A 64 4.10 8.38 1.77
CA TYR A 64 3.21 9.27 1.04
C TYR A 64 2.63 10.34 1.98
N ASN A 65 2.11 9.93 3.14
CA ASN A 65 1.68 10.85 4.20
C ASN A 65 2.26 10.44 5.56
N PHE A 66 2.51 11.44 6.39
CA PHE A 66 2.85 11.31 7.80
C PHE A 66 1.85 12.14 8.61
N TYR A 67 1.31 11.58 9.67
CA TYR A 67 0.30 12.23 10.50
C TYR A 67 0.73 12.27 11.95
N ILE A 68 0.44 13.40 12.60
CA ILE A 68 0.38 13.53 14.05
C ILE A 68 -1.09 13.74 14.40
N GLY A 69 -1.70 12.78 15.08
CA GLY A 69 -3.15 12.71 15.26
C GLY A 69 -3.86 12.56 13.91
N SER A 70 -4.77 13.49 13.61
CA SER A 70 -5.45 13.59 12.30
C SER A 70 -4.80 14.60 11.35
N ILE A 71 -3.71 15.24 11.75
CA ILE A 71 -3.12 16.37 11.03
C ILE A 71 -1.91 15.89 10.22
N GLY A 72 -1.98 16.13 8.90
CA GLY A 72 -0.90 15.80 7.97
C GLY A 72 0.31 16.71 8.18
N CYS A 73 1.49 16.11 8.20
CA CYS A 73 2.77 16.81 8.32
C CYS A 73 3.39 17.06 6.94
N GLU A 74 4.14 18.14 6.82
CA GLU A 74 4.97 18.40 5.66
C GLU A 74 6.20 17.49 5.68
N ILE A 75 6.43 16.74 4.60
CA ILE A 75 7.63 15.91 4.45
C ILE A 75 8.75 16.78 3.88
N VAL A 76 9.78 17.03 4.70
CA VAL A 76 10.94 17.85 4.32
C VAL A 76 11.96 17.05 3.53
N SER A 77 12.24 15.81 3.97
CA SER A 77 13.11 14.88 3.24
C SER A 77 12.82 13.44 3.61
N LYS A 78 13.15 12.51 2.71
CA LYS A 78 13.00 11.07 2.94
C LYS A 78 14.11 10.26 2.29
N SER A 79 14.49 9.19 2.96
CA SER A 79 15.42 8.15 2.53
C SER A 79 14.89 6.80 3.02
N GLU A 80 15.63 5.71 2.80
CA GLU A 80 15.15 4.37 3.16
C GLU A 80 14.82 4.19 4.64
N ASN A 81 15.68 4.73 5.51
CA ASN A 81 15.63 4.52 6.95
C ASN A 81 15.43 5.81 7.76
N LYS A 82 15.31 6.95 7.09
CA LYS A 82 15.15 8.26 7.73
C LYS A 82 14.14 9.14 6.99
N LEU A 83 13.26 9.78 7.75
CA LEU A 83 12.27 10.74 7.30
C LEU A 83 12.35 11.99 8.19
N VAL A 84 12.39 13.17 7.58
CA VAL A 84 12.31 14.45 8.29
C VAL A 84 10.98 15.09 7.95
N VAL A 85 10.19 15.42 8.96
CA VAL A 85 8.89 16.09 8.79
C VAL A 85 8.82 17.34 9.65
N LYS A 86 7.99 18.29 9.24
CA LYS A 86 7.68 19.50 9.99
C LYS A 86 6.44 19.28 10.84
N VAL A 87 6.51 19.62 12.12
CA VAL A 87 5.37 19.57 13.04
C VAL A 87 4.33 20.61 12.62
N PRO A 88 3.06 20.24 12.38
CA PRO A 88 2.02 21.20 11.98
C PRO A 88 1.68 22.19 13.08
N LEU A 89 1.31 23.41 12.70
CA LEU A 89 0.99 24.52 13.63
C LEU A 89 -0.28 24.30 14.48
N ASN A 90 -1.15 23.39 14.06
CA ASN A 90 -2.45 23.12 14.67
C ASN A 90 -2.50 21.83 15.49
N VAL A 91 -1.36 21.16 15.70
CA VAL A 91 -1.26 20.03 16.63
C VAL A 91 -1.07 20.61 18.04
N ILE A 92 -2.09 20.47 18.89
CA ILE A 92 -2.14 21.10 20.22
C ILE A 92 -2.15 20.11 21.39
N GLU A 93 -2.37 18.83 21.11
CA GLU A 93 -2.49 17.77 22.12
C GLU A 93 -1.57 16.60 21.80
N GLU A 94 -1.17 15.86 22.84
CA GLU A 94 -0.42 14.62 22.69
C GLU A 94 -1.20 13.61 21.83
N SER A 95 -0.56 13.13 20.77
CA SER A 95 -1.25 12.41 19.69
C SER A 95 -0.50 11.15 19.26
N THR A 96 -1.24 10.21 18.67
CA THR A 96 -0.64 9.07 17.96
C THR A 96 0.04 9.54 16.68
N VAL A 97 1.05 8.80 16.23
CA VAL A 97 1.70 9.04 14.95
C VAL A 97 1.40 7.91 13.98
N SER A 98 1.13 8.23 12.72
CA SER A 98 0.93 7.23 11.68
C SER A 98 1.57 7.63 10.36
N ILE A 99 1.91 6.63 9.55
CA ILE A 99 2.42 6.76 8.19
C ILE A 99 1.48 6.02 7.25
N ILE A 100 1.22 6.62 6.09
CA ILE A 100 0.65 5.95 4.92
C ILE A 100 1.71 5.99 3.81
N ASN A 101 1.97 4.86 3.18
CA ASN A 101 2.92 4.76 2.07
C ASN A 101 2.23 4.77 0.69
N LEU A 102 3.02 4.81 -0.39
CA LEU A 102 2.54 4.82 -1.77
C LEU A 102 1.68 3.60 -2.15
N TYR A 103 1.76 2.52 -1.39
CA TYR A 103 0.96 1.30 -1.56
C TYR A 103 -0.31 1.30 -0.70
N ASN A 104 -0.66 2.47 -0.14
CA ASN A 104 -1.80 2.66 0.75
C ASN A 104 -1.78 1.76 2.00
N ARG A 105 -0.57 1.35 2.44
CA ARG A 105 -0.37 0.62 3.69
C ARG A 105 -0.15 1.60 4.82
N THR A 106 -0.81 1.34 5.95
CA THR A 106 -0.75 2.18 7.14
C THR A 106 0.06 1.51 8.23
N PHE A 107 0.91 2.29 8.88
CA PHE A 107 1.58 1.91 10.13
C PHE A 107 1.27 2.95 11.20
N THR A 108 0.91 2.50 12.41
CA THR A 108 0.69 3.36 13.57
C THR A 108 1.80 3.10 14.58
N PHE A 109 2.53 4.15 14.94
CA PHE A 109 3.57 4.09 15.97
C PHE A 109 2.92 3.86 17.34
N SER A 110 3.50 2.97 18.15
CA SER A 110 2.98 2.64 19.47
C SER A 110 3.16 3.77 20.49
N GLY A 111 4.17 4.61 20.31
CA GLY A 111 4.41 5.80 21.11
C GLY A 111 3.50 6.96 20.76
N LYS A 112 3.63 8.03 21.55
CA LYS A 112 2.95 9.30 21.34
C LYS A 112 3.97 10.38 20.97
N PHE A 113 3.47 11.45 20.36
CA PHE A 113 4.21 12.68 20.15
C PHE A 113 3.51 13.83 20.89
N THR A 114 4.29 14.65 21.58
CA THR A 114 3.77 15.77 22.40
C THR A 114 4.18 17.11 21.77
N PRO A 115 3.24 17.89 21.20
CA PRO A 115 3.56 19.22 20.68
C PRO A 115 3.94 20.17 21.83
N LEU A 116 4.91 21.04 21.59
CA LEU A 116 5.22 22.15 22.47
C LEU A 116 4.65 23.46 21.88
N PRO A 117 4.18 24.38 22.73
CA PRO A 117 3.73 25.72 22.32
C PRO A 117 4.80 26.52 21.56
#